data_AF-A0A417J588-F1
#
_entry.id   AF-A0A417J588-F1
#
_cell.length_a   1.000
_cell.length_b   1.000
_cell.length_c   1.000
_cell.angle_alpha   90.00
_cell.angle_beta   90.00
_cell.angle_gamma   90.00
#
_symmetry.space_group_name_H-M   'P 1'
#
loop_
_entity.id
_entity.type
_entity.pdbx_description
1 polymer ?
#
loop_
_entity_poly.entity_id
_entity_poly.type
_entity_poly.pdbx_seq_one_letter_code
_entity_poly.pdbx_strand_id
1 'polypeptide(L)' 'MNGGDNEAAYAHYALHKLKIRPSEWIEMEESEKSFIIASINIVIEAEKEEEKKAERKARGR' A
#
# COMPACT_ATOMS: atom_id res chain seq x y z
N MET A 1 -15.97 2.29 5.94
CA MET A 1 -14.93 1.52 5.23
C MET A 1 -15.62 0.83 4.07
N ASN A 2 -15.60 1.46 2.90
CA ASN A 2 -16.16 0.90 1.66
C ASN A 2 -14.97 0.39 0.85
N GLY A 3 -14.77 -0.93 0.85
CA GLY A 3 -13.68 -1.63 0.15
C GLY A 3 -13.81 -1.58 -1.37
N GLY A 4 -13.75 -0.37 -1.94
CA GLY A 4 -13.73 -0.08 -3.37
C GLY A 4 -12.87 1.13 -3.74
N ASP A 5 -12.02 1.61 -2.82
CA ASP A 5 -11.25 2.83 -3.02
C ASP A 5 -9.96 2.55 -3.82
N ASN A 6 -10.15 2.58 -5.14
CA ASN A 6 -9.17 2.67 -6.22
C ASN A 6 -8.11 1.55 -6.31
N GLU A 7 -8.42 0.49 -7.05
CA GLU A 7 -7.40 -0.39 -7.66
C GLU A 7 -6.27 0.43 -8.32
N ALA A 8 -6.61 1.59 -8.90
CA ALA A 8 -5.65 2.54 -9.44
C ALA A 8 -4.62 3.06 -8.41
N ALA A 9 -4.99 3.22 -7.14
CA ALA A 9 -4.09 3.66 -6.08
C ALA A 9 -3.11 2.53 -5.70
N TYR A 10 -3.59 1.29 -5.62
CA TYR A 10 -2.73 0.13 -5.39
C TYR A 10 -1.82 -0.16 -6.58
N ALA A 11 -2.32 -0.04 -7.81
CA ALA A 11 -1.52 -0.15 -9.03
C ALA A 11 -0.45 0.95 -9.10
N HIS A 12 -0.78 2.18 -8.68
CA HIS A 12 0.19 3.27 -8.59
C HIS A 12 1.28 2.97 -7.54
N TYR A 13 0.89 2.48 -6.36
CA TYR A 13 1.84 2.07 -5.32
C TYR A 13 2.73 0.92 -5.80
N ALA A 14 2.16 -0.10 -6.43
CA ALA A 14 2.88 -1.22 -7.02
C ALA A 14 3.88 -0.76 -8.08
N LEU A 15 3.51 0.17 -8.95
CA LEU A 15 4.43 0.75 -9.94
C LEU A 15 5.56 1.55 -9.29
N HIS A 16 5.23 2.42 -8.34
CA HIS A 16 6.19 3.37 -7.79
C HIS A 16 7.15 2.70 -6.79
N LYS A 17 6.63 1.87 -5.90
CA LYS A 17 7.35 1.23 -4.78
C LYS A 17 7.81 -0.19 -5.10
N LEU A 18 6.97 -1.00 -5.76
CA LEU A 18 7.29 -2.40 -6.08
C LEU A 18 7.88 -2.59 -7.48
N LYS A 19 7.89 -1.52 -8.31
CA LYS A 19 8.38 -1.53 -9.70
C LYS A 19 7.68 -2.55 -10.61
N ILE A 20 6.43 -2.89 -10.30
CA ILE A 20 5.57 -3.73 -11.14
C ILE A 20 5.08 -2.89 -12.31
N ARG A 21 5.29 -3.34 -13.55
CA ARG A 21 4.81 -2.58 -14.72
C ARG A 21 3.28 -2.63 -14.80
N PRO A 22 2.63 -1.60 -15.38
CA PRO A 22 1.18 -1.60 -15.49
C PRO A 22 0.63 -2.77 -16.32
N SER A 23 1.35 -3.19 -17.36
CA SER A 23 0.99 -4.37 -18.16
C SER A 23 0.98 -5.64 -17.31
N GLU A 24 2.02 -5.85 -16.50
CA GLU A 24 2.13 -7.00 -15.61
C GLU A 24 1.02 -7.00 -14.56
N TRP A 25 0.70 -5.83 -13.99
CA TRP A 25 -0.43 -5.70 -13.08
C TRP A 25 -1.76 -6.03 -13.75
N ILE A 26 -1.98 -5.62 -15.00
CA ILE A 26 -3.23 -5.92 -15.71
C ILE A 26 -3.36 -7.42 -15.97
N GLU A 27 -2.27 -8.07 -16.37
CA GLU A 27 -2.20 -9.49 -16.73
C GLU A 27 -2.19 -10.44 -15.51
N MET A 28 -1.91 -9.93 -14.30
CA MET A 28 -1.92 -10.72 -13.07
C MET A 28 -3.30 -11.32 -12.75
N GLU A 29 -3.28 -12.51 -12.17
CA GLU A 29 -4.48 -13.16 -11.63
C GLU A 29 -5.04 -12.38 -10.42
N GLU A 30 -6.36 -12.42 -10.23
CA GLU A 30 -7.05 -11.68 -9.15
C GLU A 30 -6.57 -12.09 -7.75
N SER A 31 -6.22 -13.37 -7.56
CA SER A 31 -5.67 -13.89 -6.32
C SER A 31 -4.31 -13.28 -5.99
N GLU A 32 -3.45 -13.11 -6.99
CA GLU A 32 -2.13 -12.51 -6.84
C GLU A 32 -2.26 -11.00 -6.58
N LYS A 33 -3.16 -10.30 -7.29
CA LYS A 33 -3.49 -8.89 -6.99
C LYS A 33 -3.95 -8.72 -5.54
N SER A 34 -4.85 -9.59 -5.09
CA SER A 34 -5.38 -9.56 -3.73
C SER A 34 -4.27 -9.74 -2.69
N PHE A 35 -3.32 -10.65 -2.93
CA PHE A 35 -2.16 -10.84 -2.08
C PHE A 35 -1.26 -9.60 -2.01
N ILE A 36 -0.98 -8.98 -3.16
CA ILE A 36 -0.17 -7.75 -3.20
C ILE A 36 -0.89 -6.61 -2.48
N ILE A 37 -2.19 -6.42 -2.73
CA ILE A 37 -3.00 -5.40 -2.04
C ILE A 37 -2.97 -5.62 -0.52
N ALA A 38 -3.16 -6.85 -0.05
CA ALA A 38 -3.07 -7.17 1.37
C ALA A 38 -1.68 -6.85 1.96
N SER A 39 -0.62 -7.15 1.23
CA SER A 39 0.76 -6.86 1.62
C SER A 39 1.02 -5.35 1.70
N ILE A 40 0.51 -4.58 0.72
CA ILE A 40 0.61 -3.11 0.72
C ILE A 40 -0.09 -2.53 1.95
N ASN A 41 -1.28 -3.03 2.29
CA ASN A 41 -2.01 -2.56 3.47
C ASN A 41 -1.23 -2.77 4.78
N ILE A 42 -0.54 -3.90 4.93
CA ILE A 42 0.30 -4.17 6.11
C ILE A 42 1.43 -3.14 6.20
N VAL A 43 2.08 -2.81 5.07
CA VAL A 43 3.17 -1.82 5.03
C VAL A 43 2.65 -0.43 5.39
N ILE A 44 1.53 0.00 4.79
CA ILE A 44 0.93 1.31 5.06
C ILE A 44 0.57 1.46 6.54
N GLU A 45 -0.01 0.43 7.16
CA GLU A 45 -0.35 0.48 8.58
C GLU A 45 0.90 0.53 9.46
N ALA A 46 1.96 -0.19 9.11
CA ALA A 46 3.24 -0.09 9.81
C ALA A 46 3.87 1.31 9.68
N GLU A 47 3.88 1.90 8.48
CA GLU A 47 4.38 3.26 8.24
C GLU A 47 3.61 4.29 9.06
N LYS A 48 2.27 4.23 9.07
CA LYS A 48 1.43 5.12 9.89
C LYS A 48 1.73 5.01 11.39
N GLU A 49 1.94 3.80 11.90
CA GLU A 49 2.27 3.61 13.31
C GLU A 49 3.66 4.17 13.65
N GLU A 50 4.64 4.03 12.76
CA GLU A 50 5.95 4.65 12.93
C GLU A 50 5.89 6.19 12.85
N GLU A 51 5.10 6.76 11.93
CA GLU A 51 4.84 8.20 11.86
C GLU A 51 4.22 8.71 13.16
N LYS A 52 3.15 8.08 13.67
CA LYS A 52 2.53 8.46 14.94
C LYS A 52 3.52 8.38 16.11
N LYS A 53 4.39 7.37 16.14
CA LYS A 53 5.45 7.26 17.17
C LYS A 53 6.45 8.40 17.04
N ALA A 54 6.86 8.77 15.82
CA ALA A 54 7.77 9.87 15.56
C ALA A 54 7.14 11.22 15.98
N GLU A 55 5.88 11.46 15.63
CA GLU A 55 5.14 12.67 16.03
C GLU A 55 5.01 12.79 17.55
N ARG A 56 4.68 11.69 18.25
CA ARG A 56 4.62 11.66 19.72
C ARG A 56 5.96 12.00 20.35
N LYS A 57 7.07 11.48 19.80
CA LYS A 57 8.43 11.81 20.24
C LYS A 57 8.78 13.27 19.99
N ALA A 58 8.37 13.82 18.83
CA ALA A 58 8.61 15.22 18.47
C ALA A 58 7.83 16.20 19.36
N ARG A 59 6.58 15.85 19.73
CA ARG A 59 5.72 16.69 20.60
C ARG A 59 6.08 16.61 22.09
N GLY A 60 6.76 15.54 22.50
CA GLY A 60 7.22 15.35 23.89
C GLY A 60 8.57 15.99 24.22
N ARG A 61 9.19 16.70 23.26
CA ARG A 61 10.46 17.42 23.40
C ARG A 61 10.23 18.91 23.35
#